data_AF-A0A2E4ZPD3-F1
#
_entry.id   AF-A0A2E4ZPD3-F1
#
_cell.length_a   1.000
_cell.length_b   1.000
_cell.length_c   1.000
_cell.angle_alpha   90.00
_cell.angle_beta   90.00
_cell.angle_gamma   90.00
#
_symmetry.space_group_name_H-M   'P 1'
#
loop_
_entity.id
_entity.type
_entity.pdbx_description
1 polymer ?
#
loop_
_entity_poly.entity_id
_entity_poly.type
_entity_poly.pdbx_seq_one_letter_code
_entity_poly.pdbx_strand_id
1 'polypeptide(L)'
;MLAGHAVVGAQGAWSGGVIFDVTPGQANQGQWDYLPHTVTYETDGQDWRILEQGTSFERIWLGAHGSPTHHILFHFLGHAVELEERCSGEPIAQFEWGPVPCPWSIDASRSLLFVNDGPVRYELKERSVRAVKRSGWDRKHFGLPRGYEPIDKPGLAALLQSLGRSID
;
A
#
# COMPACT_ATOMS: atom_id res chain seq x y z
N MET A 1 22.41 1.60 24.83
CA MET A 1 21.61 1.00 25.92
C MET A 1 20.21 0.79 25.39
N LEU A 2 19.81 -0.47 25.23
CA LEU A 2 18.47 -0.88 24.76
C LEU A 2 17.47 -0.62 25.88
N ALA A 3 16.55 0.33 25.68
CA ALA A 3 15.54 0.65 26.66
C ALA A 3 14.40 -0.38 26.61
N GLY A 4 14.30 -1.12 27.73
CA GLY A 4 13.09 -1.58 28.41
C GLY A 4 11.83 -1.86 27.61
N HIS A 5 11.39 -3.11 27.69
CA HIS A 5 10.07 -3.59 27.30
C HIS A 5 8.94 -2.71 27.88
N ALA A 6 8.22 -2.02 27.00
CA ALA A 6 6.97 -1.39 27.37
C ALA A 6 5.87 -2.45 27.43
N VAL A 7 5.26 -2.56 28.61
CA VAL A 7 4.04 -3.31 28.89
C VAL A 7 2.96 -2.86 27.91
N VAL A 8 2.37 -3.83 27.19
CA VAL A 8 1.17 -3.66 26.34
C VAL A 8 -0.01 -3.33 27.26
N GLY A 9 -0.12 -2.06 27.65
CA GLY A 9 -1.34 -1.47 28.15
C GLY A 9 -2.21 -1.06 26.97
N ALA A 10 -3.53 -1.18 27.10
CA ALA A 10 -4.56 -0.90 26.11
C ALA A 10 -4.60 0.57 25.64
N GLN A 11 -3.54 1.06 25.01
CA GLN A 11 -3.58 2.18 24.10
C GLN A 11 -4.11 1.62 22.79
N GLY A 12 -5.32 2.02 22.39
CA GLY A 12 -5.91 1.57 21.13
C GLY A 12 -4.92 1.80 20.00
N ALA A 13 -4.77 0.80 19.11
CA ALA A 13 -3.89 0.91 17.95
C ALA A 13 -4.16 2.23 17.20
N TRP A 14 -3.07 2.91 16.84
CA TRP A 14 -3.09 4.24 16.24
C TRP A 14 -4.03 4.30 15.04
N SER A 15 -4.69 5.44 14.86
CA SER A 15 -5.54 5.71 13.71
C SER A 15 -5.21 7.08 13.12
N GLY A 16 -5.19 7.14 11.80
CA GLY A 16 -4.78 8.33 11.09
C GLY A 16 -4.39 8.04 9.65
N GLY A 17 -3.73 9.02 9.05
CA GLY A 17 -3.14 8.88 7.73
C GLY A 17 -1.75 9.48 7.64
N VAL A 18 -0.99 8.98 6.67
CA VAL A 18 0.38 9.39 6.37
C VAL A 18 0.50 9.60 4.87
N ILE A 19 1.09 10.72 4.46
CA ILE A 19 1.38 11.02 3.06
C ILE A 19 2.88 10.83 2.84
N PHE A 20 3.23 10.12 1.78
CA PHE A 20 4.60 9.85 1.36
C PHE A 20 4.88 10.44 -0.01
N ASP A 21 6.07 11.01 -0.15
CA ASP A 21 6.75 11.23 -1.42
C ASP A 21 7.40 9.94 -1.89
N VAL A 22 7.29 9.65 -3.19
CA VAL A 22 7.89 8.45 -3.79
C VAL A 22 9.20 8.83 -4.45
N THR A 23 10.26 8.06 -4.15
CA THR A 23 11.53 8.14 -4.87
C THR A 23 11.78 6.81 -5.58
N PRO A 24 12.01 6.79 -6.90
CA PRO A 24 12.36 5.57 -7.61
C PRO A 24 13.66 4.97 -7.05
N GLY A 25 13.66 3.69 -6.68
CA GLY A 25 14.86 2.99 -6.18
C GLY A 25 15.52 2.16 -7.28
N GLN A 26 14.77 1.21 -7.85
CA GLN A 26 15.16 0.40 -9.00
C GLN A 26 14.02 0.40 -10.02
N ALA A 27 14.11 1.29 -11.01
CA ALA A 27 13.16 1.38 -12.12
C ALA A 27 13.90 1.77 -13.41
N ASN A 28 13.70 1.02 -14.49
CA ASN A 28 14.15 1.43 -15.82
C ASN A 28 13.30 2.62 -16.31
N GLN A 29 13.84 3.52 -17.14
CA GLN A 29 13.12 4.72 -17.61
C GLN A 29 11.71 4.44 -18.16
N GLY A 30 11.49 3.31 -18.84
CA GLY A 30 10.17 2.92 -19.37
C GLY A 30 9.17 2.39 -18.32
N GLN A 31 9.54 2.33 -17.05
CA GLN A 31 8.70 1.88 -15.93
C GLN A 31 8.27 3.04 -15.02
N TRP A 32 8.67 4.28 -15.36
CA TRP A 32 8.40 5.45 -14.52
C TRP A 32 6.91 5.84 -14.51
N ASP A 33 6.19 5.62 -15.61
CA ASP A 33 4.75 5.90 -15.72
C ASP A 33 3.89 4.98 -14.81
N TYR A 34 4.49 3.89 -14.32
CA TYR A 34 3.89 2.94 -13.39
C TYR A 34 4.15 3.30 -11.92
N LEU A 35 5.06 4.24 -11.65
CA LEU A 35 5.40 4.64 -10.29
C LEU A 35 4.48 5.77 -9.81
N PRO A 36 3.88 5.64 -8.61
CA PRO A 36 3.20 6.79 -8.01
C PRO A 36 4.20 7.89 -7.71
N HIS A 37 3.74 9.14 -7.77
CA HIS A 37 4.47 10.28 -7.22
C HIS A 37 4.24 10.42 -5.72
N THR A 38 3.02 10.08 -5.29
CA THR A 38 2.61 10.18 -3.90
C THR A 38 1.80 8.97 -3.48
N VAL A 39 2.00 8.55 -2.24
CA VAL A 39 1.27 7.45 -1.63
C VAL A 39 0.62 7.94 -0.33
N THR A 40 -0.67 7.69 -0.17
CA THR A 40 -1.39 7.99 1.07
C THR A 40 -1.72 6.67 1.78
N TYR A 41 -1.22 6.49 2.99
CA TYR A 41 -1.59 5.39 3.88
C TYR A 41 -2.62 5.89 4.89
N GLU A 42 -3.65 5.10 5.16
CA GLU A 42 -4.65 5.37 6.17
C GLU A 42 -4.97 4.10 6.95
N THR A 43 -5.22 4.22 8.25
CA THR A 43 -5.60 3.08 9.08
C THR A 43 -6.50 3.51 10.24
N ASP A 44 -7.39 2.61 10.66
CA ASP A 44 -8.09 2.70 11.93
C ASP A 44 -7.38 1.96 13.08
N GLY A 45 -6.19 1.41 12.79
CA GLY A 45 -5.41 0.58 13.69
C GLY A 45 -5.78 -0.90 13.63
N GLN A 46 -6.75 -1.30 12.80
CA GLN A 46 -7.08 -2.69 12.47
C GLN A 46 -6.97 -2.91 10.97
N ASP A 47 -7.74 -2.14 10.21
CA ASP A 47 -7.75 -2.15 8.77
C ASP A 47 -6.91 -0.99 8.22
N TRP A 48 -6.43 -1.14 7.00
CA TRP A 48 -5.65 -0.13 6.31
C TRP A 48 -6.04 0.00 4.85
N ARG A 49 -5.79 1.20 4.33
CA ARG A 49 -5.99 1.59 2.95
C ARG A 49 -4.78 2.35 2.45
N ILE A 50 -4.31 2.03 1.25
CA ILE A 50 -3.27 2.76 0.56
C ILE A 50 -3.84 3.28 -0.75
N LEU A 51 -3.63 4.57 -1.00
CA LEU A 51 -3.99 5.23 -2.24
C LEU A 51 -2.73 5.72 -2.94
N GLU A 52 -2.53 5.25 -4.17
CA GLU A 52 -1.43 5.67 -5.03
C GLU A 52 -1.90 6.73 -6.02
N GLN A 53 -1.11 7.79 -6.20
CA GLN A 53 -1.45 8.92 -7.07
C GLN A 53 -0.24 9.34 -7.91
N GLY A 54 -0.51 9.91 -9.08
CA GLY A 54 0.51 10.35 -10.03
C GLY A 54 0.91 9.32 -11.09
N THR A 55 0.25 8.16 -11.10
CA THR A 55 0.31 7.12 -12.14
C THR A 55 -0.75 7.34 -13.23
N SER A 56 -0.60 6.65 -14.37
CA SER A 56 -1.58 6.63 -15.47
C SER A 56 -2.88 5.87 -15.14
N PHE A 57 -2.98 5.25 -13.98
CA PHE A 57 -4.14 4.49 -13.51
C PHE A 57 -4.31 4.66 -12.00
N GLU A 58 -5.54 4.52 -11.51
CA GLU A 58 -5.81 4.55 -10.07
C GLU A 58 -5.57 3.16 -9.48
N ARG A 59 -4.84 3.12 -8.36
CA ARG A 59 -4.60 1.89 -7.61
C ARG A 59 -4.85 2.08 -6.13
N ILE A 60 -5.64 1.17 -5.57
CA ILE A 60 -6.02 1.16 -4.16
C ILE A 60 -5.59 -0.18 -3.57
N TRP A 61 -4.93 -0.15 -2.42
CA TRP A 61 -4.58 -1.37 -1.69
C TRP A 61 -5.38 -1.38 -0.39
N LEU A 62 -5.92 -2.52 -0.04
CA LEU A 62 -6.75 -2.71 1.14
C LEU A 62 -6.31 -3.97 1.88
N GLY A 63 -6.33 -3.91 3.21
CA GLY A 63 -6.08 -5.09 4.01
C GLY A 63 -6.24 -4.82 5.50
N ALA A 64 -5.88 -5.82 6.29
CA ALA A 64 -5.90 -5.73 7.74
C ALA A 64 -4.54 -6.10 8.33
N HIS A 65 -4.19 -5.47 9.45
CA HIS A 65 -2.98 -5.79 10.18
C HIS A 65 -3.05 -7.22 10.70
N GLY A 66 -2.05 -8.03 10.36
CA GLY A 66 -1.99 -9.46 10.73
C GLY A 66 -2.79 -10.39 9.81
N SER A 67 -3.46 -9.87 8.78
CA SER A 67 -4.10 -10.71 7.75
C SER A 67 -3.05 -11.45 6.90
N PRO A 68 -3.31 -12.70 6.49
CA PRO A 68 -2.44 -13.43 5.57
C PRO A 68 -2.51 -12.90 4.12
N THR A 69 -3.52 -12.10 3.79
CA THR A 69 -3.77 -11.57 2.45
C THR A 69 -4.14 -10.09 2.47
N HIS A 70 -3.97 -9.45 1.33
CA HIS A 70 -4.42 -8.09 1.02
C HIS A 70 -4.95 -8.03 -0.41
N HIS A 71 -5.67 -6.96 -0.73
CA HIS A 71 -6.32 -6.75 -2.01
C HIS A 71 -5.72 -5.53 -2.71
N ILE A 72 -5.47 -5.65 -4.00
CA ILE A 72 -5.00 -4.57 -4.87
C ILE A 72 -6.05 -4.36 -5.95
N LEU A 73 -6.62 -3.16 -5.97
CA LEU A 73 -7.68 -2.75 -6.88
C LEU A 73 -7.08 -1.90 -7.97
N PHE A 74 -7.30 -2.30 -9.21
CA PHE A 74 -6.85 -1.56 -10.39
C PHE A 74 -8.05 -1.00 -11.13
N HIS A 75 -7.98 0.28 -11.46
CA HIS A 75 -8.95 0.92 -12.35
C HIS A 75 -8.22 1.61 -13.50
N PHE A 76 -8.41 1.07 -14.71
CA PHE A 76 -7.82 1.61 -15.94
C PHE A 76 -8.66 1.24 -17.16
N LEU A 77 -8.76 2.15 -18.14
CA LEU A 77 -9.31 1.89 -19.48
C LEU A 77 -10.67 1.14 -19.49
N GLY A 78 -11.55 1.44 -18.53
CA GLY A 78 -12.87 0.81 -18.41
C GLY A 78 -12.89 -0.54 -17.69
N HIS A 79 -11.73 -1.04 -17.24
CA HIS A 79 -11.60 -2.22 -16.41
C HIS A 79 -11.48 -1.83 -14.93
N ALA A 80 -12.19 -2.58 -14.08
CA ALA A 80 -12.07 -2.54 -12.62
C ALA A 80 -11.82 -3.96 -12.13
N VAL A 81 -10.58 -4.27 -11.74
CA VAL A 81 -10.17 -5.63 -11.35
C VAL A 81 -9.53 -5.67 -9.97
N GLU A 82 -9.75 -6.77 -9.27
CA GLU A 82 -9.24 -7.04 -7.93
C GLU A 82 -8.23 -8.18 -7.98
N LEU A 83 -7.01 -7.92 -7.54
CA LEU A 83 -5.99 -8.94 -7.31
C LEU A 83 -5.83 -9.18 -5.80
N GLU A 84 -6.05 -10.41 -5.36
CA GLU A 84 -5.73 -10.84 -3.98
C GLU A 84 -4.29 -11.36 -3.92
N GLU A 85 -3.53 -10.85 -2.96
CA GLU A 85 -2.10 -11.16 -2.79
C GLU A 85 -1.80 -11.62 -1.37
N ARG A 86 -0.82 -12.51 -1.24
CA ARG A 86 -0.35 -12.97 0.07
C ARG A 86 0.54 -11.93 0.71
N CYS A 87 0.42 -11.81 2.01
CA CYS A 87 1.39 -11.07 2.80
C CYS A 87 2.66 -11.88 3.00
N SER A 88 3.74 -11.40 2.40
CA SER A 88 5.10 -11.89 2.64
C SER A 88 5.88 -10.80 3.37
N GLY A 89 6.31 -11.05 4.61
CA GLY A 89 7.08 -10.07 5.38
C GLY A 89 7.55 -10.55 6.75
N GLU A 90 8.81 -10.25 7.04
CA GLU A 90 9.49 -10.32 8.35
C GLU A 90 9.06 -9.11 9.24
N PRO A 91 9.42 -9.08 10.55
CA PRO A 91 8.72 -8.26 11.56
C PRO A 91 8.55 -6.78 11.19
N ILE A 92 7.33 -6.31 11.41
CA ILE A 92 6.88 -4.96 11.15
C ILE A 92 7.61 -3.99 12.09
N ALA A 93 8.53 -3.17 11.58
CA ALA A 93 9.03 -2.07 12.41
C ALA A 93 7.89 -1.08 12.67
N GLN A 94 7.85 -0.56 13.89
CA GLN A 94 6.82 0.35 14.34
C GLN A 94 7.28 1.78 14.13
N PHE A 95 6.55 2.52 13.32
CA PHE A 95 6.67 3.97 13.23
C PHE A 95 5.81 4.62 14.32
N GLU A 96 5.91 5.94 14.48
CA GLU A 96 5.04 6.68 15.42
C GLU A 96 3.54 6.51 15.09
N TRP A 97 3.23 6.26 13.83
CA TRP A 97 1.89 5.95 13.32
C TRP A 97 1.56 4.43 13.31
N GLY A 98 2.38 3.62 13.97
CA GLY A 98 2.11 2.20 14.21
C GLY A 98 2.76 1.24 13.19
N PRO A 99 2.17 0.05 12.99
CA PRO A 99 2.73 -0.96 12.11
C PRO A 99 2.65 -0.54 10.63
N VAL A 100 3.71 -0.85 9.90
CA VAL A 100 3.75 -0.78 8.43
C VAL A 100 2.77 -1.80 7.82
N PRO A 101 1.94 -1.40 6.84
CA PRO A 101 1.07 -2.34 6.14
C PRO A 101 1.87 -3.31 5.29
N CYS A 102 1.45 -4.57 5.24
CA CYS A 102 1.90 -5.46 4.18
C CYS A 102 1.44 -4.93 2.80
N PRO A 103 2.27 -5.02 1.74
CA PRO A 103 3.57 -5.68 1.65
C PRO A 103 4.75 -4.69 1.74
N TRP A 104 4.57 -3.52 2.34
CA TRP A 104 5.66 -2.57 2.51
C TRP A 104 6.76 -3.19 3.38
N SER A 105 8.00 -2.91 3.00
CA SER A 105 9.19 -3.47 3.59
C SER A 105 10.07 -2.38 4.17
N ILE A 106 10.88 -2.74 5.15
CA ILE A 106 11.76 -1.80 5.84
C ILE A 106 13.17 -2.35 5.77
N ASP A 107 14.10 -1.51 5.35
CA ASP A 107 15.52 -1.79 5.53
C ASP A 107 15.93 -1.25 6.90
N ALA A 108 15.95 -2.15 7.89
CA ALA A 108 16.29 -1.80 9.28
C ALA A 108 17.70 -1.19 9.40
N SER A 109 18.62 -1.51 8.48
CA SER A 109 19.98 -0.95 8.50
C SER A 109 20.03 0.53 8.10
N ARG A 110 19.03 0.98 7.33
CA ARG A 110 18.93 2.35 6.79
C ARG A 110 17.71 3.12 7.27
N SER A 111 16.87 2.48 8.10
CA SER A 111 15.55 3.01 8.50
C SER A 111 14.71 3.46 7.30
N LEU A 112 14.77 2.68 6.22
CA LEU A 112 14.21 3.06 4.92
C LEU A 112 12.96 2.26 4.62
N LEU A 113 11.85 2.94 4.38
CA LEU A 113 10.57 2.36 3.99
C LEU A 113 10.50 2.23 2.46
N PHE A 114 10.17 1.05 1.95
CA PHE A 114 10.08 0.81 0.52
C PHE A 114 8.99 -0.20 0.16
N VAL A 115 8.59 -0.20 -1.10
CA VAL A 115 7.63 -1.15 -1.65
C VAL A 115 8.29 -1.93 -2.78
N ASN A 116 8.09 -3.24 -2.77
CA ASN A 116 8.38 -4.09 -3.93
C ASN A 116 7.06 -4.38 -4.64
N ASP A 117 7.01 -4.02 -5.91
CA ASP A 117 5.84 -4.21 -6.76
C ASP A 117 6.29 -4.84 -8.08
N GLY A 118 6.25 -6.16 -8.11
CA GLY A 118 6.80 -6.96 -9.20
C GLY A 118 8.30 -6.64 -9.42
N PRO A 119 8.71 -6.18 -10.61
CA PRO A 119 10.10 -5.85 -10.91
C PRO A 119 10.52 -4.46 -10.39
N VAL A 120 9.59 -3.67 -9.87
CA VAL A 120 9.84 -2.28 -9.49
C VAL A 120 10.00 -2.17 -7.98
N ARG A 121 11.00 -1.38 -7.57
CA ARG A 121 11.18 -0.97 -6.18
C ARG A 121 11.19 0.54 -6.07
N TYR A 122 10.41 1.07 -5.15
CA TYR A 122 10.37 2.49 -4.83
C TYR A 122 10.41 2.75 -3.33
N GLU A 123 11.00 3.87 -2.95
CA GLU A 123 11.18 4.30 -1.57
C GLU A 123 10.09 5.30 -1.19
N LEU A 124 9.64 5.23 0.06
CA LEU A 124 8.61 6.09 0.63
C LEU A 124 9.25 7.04 1.63
N LYS A 125 9.19 8.33 1.33
CA LYS A 125 9.66 9.38 2.23
C LYS A 125 8.45 10.05 2.87
N GLU A 126 8.36 9.96 4.19
CA GLU A 126 7.28 10.60 4.94
C GLU A 126 7.25 12.11 4.69
N ARG A 127 6.10 12.62 4.27
CA ARG A 127 5.83 14.04 4.05
C ARG A 127 5.02 14.62 5.19
N SER A 128 3.98 13.92 5.64
CA SER A 128 3.14 14.36 6.76
C SER A 128 2.38 13.22 7.42
N VAL A 129 2.09 13.38 8.70
CA VAL A 129 1.30 12.45 9.52
C VAL A 129 0.13 13.21 10.12
N ARG A 130 -1.06 12.60 10.11
CA ARG A 130 -2.26 13.14 10.78
C ARG A 130 -2.92 12.05 11.61
N ALA A 131 -3.22 12.35 12.87
CA ALA A 131 -4.05 11.49 13.69
C ALA A 131 -5.53 11.71 13.33
N VAL A 132 -6.30 10.62 13.26
CA VAL A 132 -7.75 10.63 13.02
C VAL A 132 -8.41 9.73 14.05
N LYS A 133 -9.52 10.15 14.65
CA LYS A 133 -10.28 9.27 15.54
C LYS A 133 -10.89 8.16 14.70
N ARG A 134 -10.94 6.91 15.21
CA ARG A 134 -11.59 5.79 14.52
C ARG A 134 -13.02 6.10 14.06
N SER A 135 -13.79 6.79 14.90
CA SER A 135 -15.17 7.21 14.59
C SER A 135 -15.27 8.30 13.53
N GLY A 136 -14.14 8.87 13.09
CA GLY A 136 -14.06 9.85 12.01
C GLY A 136 -13.96 9.21 10.62
N TRP A 137 -13.73 7.90 10.53
CA TRP A 137 -13.77 7.18 9.27
C TRP A 137 -15.18 6.76 8.90
N ASP A 138 -15.48 6.79 7.60
CA ASP A 138 -16.70 6.20 7.09
C ASP A 138 -16.70 4.68 7.34
N ARG A 139 -17.88 4.10 7.60
CA ARG A 139 -18.03 2.66 7.90
C ARG A 139 -17.49 1.72 6.81
N LYS A 140 -17.36 2.22 5.58
CA LYS A 140 -16.89 1.45 4.42
C LYS A 140 -15.50 1.89 3.95
N HIS A 141 -14.84 2.79 4.69
CA HIS A 141 -13.60 3.44 4.23
C HIS A 141 -12.48 2.45 3.90
N PHE A 142 -12.37 1.38 4.70
CA PHE A 142 -11.40 0.31 4.56
C PHE A 142 -11.98 -0.97 3.93
N GLY A 143 -13.28 -0.99 3.64
CA GLY A 143 -13.94 -2.16 3.07
C GLY A 143 -13.72 -2.26 1.57
N LEU A 144 -13.66 -3.50 1.06
CA LEU A 144 -13.60 -3.77 -0.37
C LEU A 144 -14.83 -3.16 -1.08
N PRO A 145 -14.64 -2.20 -2.01
CA PRO A 145 -15.74 -1.65 -2.80
C PRO A 145 -16.30 -2.70 -3.78
N ARG A 146 -17.58 -2.52 -4.15
CA ARG A 146 -18.22 -3.38 -5.16
C ARG A 146 -17.79 -2.99 -6.57
N GLY A 147 -17.91 -3.93 -7.51
CA GLY A 147 -17.73 -3.68 -8.94
C GLY A 147 -16.32 -3.97 -9.47
N TYR A 148 -15.43 -4.51 -8.64
CA TYR A 148 -14.17 -5.06 -9.08
C TYR A 148 -14.31 -6.55 -9.38
N GLU A 149 -13.81 -6.97 -10.54
CA GLU A 149 -13.80 -8.37 -10.95
C GLU A 149 -12.52 -9.06 -10.45
N PRO A 150 -12.62 -10.20 -9.74
CA PRO A 150 -11.44 -10.92 -9.29
C PRO A 150 -10.57 -11.37 -10.48
N ILE A 151 -9.25 -11.17 -10.36
CA ILE A 151 -8.27 -11.57 -11.36
C ILE A 151 -7.05 -12.18 -10.67
N ASP A 152 -6.39 -13.12 -11.34
CA ASP A 152 -5.11 -13.65 -10.89
C ASP A 152 -3.93 -12.87 -11.50
N LYS A 153 -2.73 -13.07 -10.95
CA LYS A 153 -1.50 -12.43 -11.46
C LYS A 153 -1.28 -12.66 -12.96
N PRO A 154 -1.38 -13.90 -13.51
CA PRO A 154 -1.25 -14.12 -14.94
C PRO A 154 -2.31 -13.38 -15.77
N GLY A 155 -3.56 -13.36 -15.34
CA GLY A 155 -4.65 -12.65 -15.99
C GLY A 155 -4.42 -11.14 -16.01
N LEU A 156 -3.97 -10.56 -14.89
CA LEU A 156 -3.62 -9.15 -14.82
C LEU A 156 -2.47 -8.80 -15.77
N ALA A 157 -1.42 -9.63 -15.82
CA ALA A 157 -0.31 -9.44 -16.75
C ALA A 157 -0.77 -9.49 -18.22
N ALA A 158 -1.63 -10.46 -18.56
CA ALA A 158 -2.20 -10.58 -19.90
C ALA A 158 -3.08 -9.37 -20.28
N LEU A 159 -3.90 -8.89 -19.34
CA LEU A 159 -4.74 -7.70 -19.51
C LEU A 159 -3.87 -6.46 -19.78
N LEU A 160 -2.88 -6.19 -18.93
CA LEU A 160 -1.97 -5.06 -19.11
C LEU A 160 -1.19 -5.14 -20.45
N GLN A 161 -0.73 -6.33 -20.85
CA GLN A 161 -0.07 -6.53 -22.14
C GLN A 161 -0.99 -6.28 -23.33
N SER A 162 -2.26 -6.71 -23.25
CA SER A 162 -3.22 -6.51 -24.34
C SER A 162 -3.48 -5.03 -24.61
N LEU A 163 -3.48 -4.20 -23.55
CA LEU A 163 -3.69 -2.77 -23.63
C LEU A 163 -2.48 -2.04 -24.23
N GLY A 164 -1.26 -2.46 -23.88
CA GLY A 164 -0.03 -1.92 -24.47
C GLY A 164 0.15 -2.23 -25.96
N ARG A 165 -0.59 -3.21 -26.50
CA ARG A 165 -0.59 -3.56 -27.93
C ARG A 165 -1.68 -2.87 -28.75
N SER A 166 -2.60 -2.15 -28.11
CA SER A 166 -3.76 -1.53 -28.79
C SER A 166 -3.49 -0.10 -29.30
N ILE A 167 -2.24 0.38 -29.25
CA ILE A 167 -1.82 1.72 -29.72
C ILE A 167 -0.92 1.57 -30.95
N ASP A 168 -1.33 0.72 -31.90
CA ASP A 168 -0.78 0.66 -33.26
C ASP A 168 -1.92 0.75 -34.29
#